data_AF-A0A7C3Y1N1-F1
#
_entry.id   AF-A0A7C3Y1N1-F1
#
_cell.length_a   1.000
_cell.length_b   1.000
_cell.length_c   1.000
_cell.angle_alpha   90.00
_cell.angle_beta   90.00
_cell.angle_gamma   90.00
#
_symmetry.space_group_name_H-M   'P 1'
#
loop_
_entity.id
_entity.type
_entity.pdbx_description
1 polymer ?
#
loop_
_entity_poly.entity_id
_entity_poly.type
_entity_poly.pdbx_seq_one_letter_code
_entity_poly.pdbx_strand_id
1 'polypeptide(L)' 'MSMRADPRFLAELQAYGAANIEACFNCGNCSAVCPLSSEGDSFPRRMIRYAQLGMKEELLSRRELWMCY' A
#
# COMPACT_ATOMS: atom_id res chain seq x y z
N MET A 1 13.07 16.47 0.15
CA MET A 1 11.60 16.60 0.24
C MET A 1 11.15 15.90 1.50
N SER A 2 10.49 16.61 2.41
CA SER A 2 9.88 15.98 3.60
C SER A 2 8.56 15.34 3.17
N MET A 3 8.41 14.03 3.36
CA MET A 3 7.15 13.32 3.11
C MET A 3 6.17 13.66 4.24
N ARG A 4 4.97 14.13 3.89
CA ARG A 4 3.92 14.45 4.87
C ARG A 4 2.91 13.31 4.92
N ALA A 5 2.75 12.72 6.11
CA ALA A 5 1.72 11.73 6.35
C ALA A 5 0.34 12.39 6.57
N ASP A 6 -0.71 11.87 5.93
CA ASP A 6 -2.11 12.22 6.22
C ASP A 6 -2.70 11.23 7.25
N PRO A 7 -2.93 11.65 8.51
CA PRO A 7 -3.42 10.77 9.57
C PRO A 7 -4.86 10.29 9.33
N ARG A 8 -5.62 10.90 8.41
CA ARG A 8 -7.01 10.53 8.13
C ARG A 8 -7.14 9.52 7.00
N PHE A 9 -6.07 9.28 6.24
CA PHE A 9 -6.13 8.49 5.02
C PHE A 9 -6.57 7.04 5.27
N LEU A 10 -6.10 6.44 6.36
CA LEU A 10 -6.50 5.09 6.75
C LEU A 10 -8.02 4.98 6.97
N ALA A 11 -8.61 5.94 7.70
CA ALA A 11 -10.05 5.99 7.94
C ALA A 11 -10.85 6.22 6.66
N GLU A 12 -10.34 7.06 5.74
CA GLU A 12 -10.92 7.25 4.41
C GLU A 12 -10.96 5.94 3.62
N LEU A 13 -9.86 5.18 3.58
CA LEU A 13 -9.79 3.89 2.89
C LEU A 13 -10.76 2.85 3.49
N GLN A 14 -10.88 2.82 4.81
CA GLN A 14 -11.83 1.93 5.50
C GLN A 14 -13.28 2.26 5.10
N ALA A 15 -13.63 3.54 4.93
CA ALA A 15 -14.96 3.95 4.46
C ALA A 15 -15.28 3.47 3.03
N TYR A 16 -14.26 3.26 2.19
CA TYR A 16 -14.38 2.69 0.85
C TYR A 16 -14.24 1.15 0.80
N GLY A 17 -14.15 0.49 1.96
CA GLY A 17 -14.17 -0.98 2.07
C GLY A 17 -12.82 -1.65 2.32
N ALA A 18 -11.74 -0.89 2.56
CA ALA A 18 -10.44 -1.45 2.96
C ALA A 18 -10.43 -1.87 4.44
N ALA A 19 -11.31 -2.80 4.82
CA ALA A 19 -11.43 -3.29 6.18
C ALA A 19 -10.13 -3.98 6.65
N ASN A 20 -9.71 -3.69 7.88
CA ASN A 20 -8.58 -4.33 8.57
C ASN A 20 -7.20 -4.14 7.91
N ILE A 21 -7.00 -3.14 7.04
CA ILE A 21 -5.69 -2.89 6.42
C ILE A 21 -4.61 -2.58 7.47
N GLU A 22 -4.99 -2.03 8.64
CA GLU A 22 -4.13 -1.82 9.81
C GLU A 22 -3.60 -3.11 10.45
N ALA A 23 -4.25 -4.25 10.22
CA ALA A 23 -3.79 -5.54 10.74
C ALA A 23 -2.52 -6.04 10.02
N CYS A 24 -2.20 -5.49 8.84
CA CYS A 24 -1.00 -5.89 8.11
C CYS A 24 0.28 -5.46 8.84
N PHE A 25 1.02 -6.42 9.37
CA PHE A 25 2.36 -6.25 9.95
C PHE A 25 3.53 -6.27 8.95
N ASN A 26 3.26 -6.16 7.65
CA ASN A 26 4.29 -6.05 6.60
C ASN A 26 5.22 -7.27 6.37
N CYS A 27 4.75 -8.51 6.63
CA CYS A 27 5.58 -9.72 6.47
C CYS A 27 6.06 -10.01 5.04
N GLY A 28 5.34 -9.57 4.02
CA GLY A 28 5.71 -9.71 2.61
C GLY A 28 5.34 -11.01 1.91
N ASN A 29 4.54 -11.87 2.54
CA ASN A 29 3.97 -13.04 1.86
C ASN A 29 3.25 -12.67 0.55
N CYS A 30 2.51 -11.56 0.54
CA CYS A 30 1.82 -11.08 -0.67
C CYS A 30 2.77 -10.74 -1.82
N SER A 31 3.98 -10.22 -1.54
CA SER A 31 4.98 -9.97 -2.58
C SER A 31 5.61 -11.26 -3.08
N ALA A 32 5.86 -12.22 -2.20
CA ALA A 32 6.46 -13.50 -2.58
C ALA A 32 5.57 -14.34 -3.51
N VAL A 33 4.23 -14.26 -3.35
CA VAL A 33 3.28 -15.06 -4.14
C VAL A 33 2.73 -14.32 -5.37
N CYS A 34 2.93 -13.01 -5.47
CA CYS A 34 2.34 -12.23 -6.55
C CYS A 34 3.09 -12.45 -7.87
N PRO A 35 2.42 -12.90 -8.95
CA PRO A 35 3.09 -13.15 -10.24
C PRO A 35 3.55 -11.86 -10.94
N LEU A 36 3.04 -10.70 -10.51
CA LEU A 36 3.45 -9.39 -11.01
C LEU A 36 4.63 -8.79 -10.25
N SER A 37 5.01 -9.38 -9.10
CA SER A 37 6.18 -8.93 -8.36
C SER A 37 7.44 -9.38 -9.10
N SER A 38 8.38 -8.46 -9.31
CA SER A 38 9.70 -8.74 -9.88
C SER A 38 10.77 -8.80 -8.80
N GLU A 39 11.93 -9.37 -9.13
CA GLU A 39 13.08 -9.37 -8.22
C GLU A 39 13.47 -7.94 -7.83
N GLY A 40 13.56 -7.71 -6.52
CA GLY A 40 13.90 -6.40 -5.95
C GLY A 40 12.71 -5.45 -5.76
N ASP A 41 11.51 -5.77 -6.29
CA ASP A 41 10.31 -4.99 -6.00
C ASP A 41 9.59 -5.50 -4.74
N SER A 42 8.85 -4.60 -4.09
CA SER A 42 8.01 -4.89 -2.93
C SER A 42 6.53 -4.77 -3.27
N PHE A 43 6.15 -4.92 -4.54
CA PHE A 43 4.76 -4.99 -4.96
C PHE A 43 4.14 -6.31 -4.48
N PRO A 44 2.90 -6.34 -3.95
CA PRO A 44 2.05 -5.21 -3.57
C PRO A 44 2.28 -4.70 -2.13
N ARG A 45 3.14 -5.34 -1.33
CA ARG A 45 3.39 -5.02 0.09
C ARG A 45 3.64 -3.54 0.37
N ARG A 46 4.43 -2.87 -0.48
CA ARG A 46 4.77 -1.45 -0.34
C ARG A 46 3.54 -0.55 -0.41
N MET A 47 2.56 -0.90 -1.25
CA MET A 47 1.32 -0.13 -1.39
C MET A 47 0.48 -0.19 -0.12
N ILE A 48 0.36 -1.38 0.47
CA ILE A 48 -0.30 -1.56 1.77
C ILE A 48 0.42 -0.72 2.84
N ARG A 49 1.75 -0.65 2.80
CA ARG A 49 2.51 0.16 3.76
C ARG A 49 2.24 1.66 3.60
N TYR A 50 2.19 2.16 2.38
CA TYR A 50 1.87 3.56 2.12
C TYR A 50 0.47 3.93 2.59
N ALA A 51 -0.50 3.04 2.38
CA ALA A 51 -1.85 3.20 2.91
C ALA A 51 -1.86 3.32 4.45
N GLN A 52 -1.16 2.42 5.15
CA GLN A 52 -1.08 2.45 6.62
C GLN A 52 -0.37 3.69 7.18
N LEU A 53 0.64 4.19 6.46
CA LEU A 53 1.44 5.34 6.88
C LEU A 53 0.80 6.70 6.53
N GLY A 54 -0.35 6.71 5.84
CA GLY A 54 -0.95 7.95 5.39
C GLY A 54 -0.22 8.61 4.21
N MET A 55 0.60 7.84 3.47
CA MET A 55 1.40 8.34 2.33
C MET A 55 0.56 8.35 1.05
N LYS A 56 -0.49 9.18 1.05
CA LYS A 56 -1.51 9.22 -0.01
C LYS A 56 -0.91 9.63 -1.36
N GLU A 57 -0.07 10.66 -1.39
CA GLU A 57 0.54 11.17 -2.62
C GLU A 57 1.51 10.15 -3.23
N GLU A 58 2.34 9.52 -2.39
CA GLU A 58 3.26 8.47 -2.82
C GLU A 58 2.53 7.21 -3.29
N LEU A 59 1.39 6.86 -2.68
CA LEU A 59 0.57 5.74 -3.13
C LEU A 59 -0.05 6.02 -4.51
N LEU A 60 -0.68 7.19 -4.67
CA LEU A 60 -1.39 7.55 -5.90
C LEU A 60 -0.47 7.85 -7.08
N SER A 61 0.78 8.27 -6.83
CA SER A 61 1.77 8.53 -7.89
C SER A 61 2.34 7.26 -8.54
N ARG A 62 2.07 6.07 -7.98
CA ARG A 62 2.65 4.80 -8.43
C ARG A 62 1.74 4.10 -9.44
N ARG A 63 2.27 3.82 -10.63
CA ARG A 63 1.55 3.08 -11.68
C ARG A 63 1.20 1.65 -11.25
N GLU A 64 2.05 1.01 -10.45
CA GLU A 64 1.87 -0.36 -9.95
C GLU A 64 0.54 -0.56 -9.20
N LEU A 65 -0.02 0.49 -8.60
CA LEU A 65 -1.34 0.47 -7.95
C LEU A 65 -2.45 -0.05 -8.85
N TRP A 66 -2.36 0.21 -10.15
CA TRP A 66 -3.37 -0.14 -11.15
C TRP A 66 -3.06 -1.45 -11.88
N MET A 67 -2.01 -2.18 -11.48
CA MET A 67 -1.55 -3.38 -12.16
C MET A 67 -2.12 -4.67 -11.56
N CYS A 68 -2.66 -4.63 -10.33
CA CYS A 68 -3.20 -5.81 -9.64
C CYS A 68 -4.49 -6.30 -10.31
N TYR A 69 -4.48 -7.54 -10.84
CA TYR A 69 -5.63 -8.22 -11.45
C TYR A 69 -5.78 -9.66 -10.94
#